data_AF-A0A848LZC5-F1
#
_entry.id   AF-A0A848LZC5-F1
#
_cell.length_a   1.000
_cell.length_b   1.000
_cell.length_c   1.000
_cell.angle_alpha   90.00
_cell.angle_beta   90.00
_cell.angle_gamma   90.00
#
_symmetry.space_group_name_H-M   'P 1'
#
loop_
_entity.id
_entity.type
_entity.pdbx_description
1 polymer ?
#
loop_
_entity_poly.entity_id
_entity_poly.type
_entity_poly.pdbx_seq_one_letter_code
_entity_poly.pdbx_strand_id
1 'polypeptide(L)'
;MAQGGTEPGPVDAPERVPGLLTLLLLLLFRPVDLHYRLRGAGIRVPGGRIGQLWREQAEGNRAAGVYVRRLLWLLVVASPVTTGLLGLLLFGAGVPLHGEWVMSALFCSAAGLALSLVSGLAAGVLLGSLASLSMLVGLHATVGGVFGPIGGGAAAVAMGVCLGVVTGLASGSIASVAIGRGPSVVRVQVVAIFTSVIPMFVWSGTVNMSFAGAVAASALVAFLVSAFRLPLYALEVLASAVAYAVERWTGLPTLGWVPVRHHNLSYLPHPFLGRHLALAVRSRPAEVLAVADACLRSPGNILVGWPWVVQALESASAPADGGAAPRG
;
A
#
# COMPACT_ATOMS: atom_id res chain seq x y z
N MET A 1 -16.55 39.67 27.17
CA MET A 1 -16.74 38.21 27.23
C MET A 1 -17.68 37.83 26.11
N ALA A 2 -17.16 37.38 24.97
CA ALA A 2 -17.97 36.99 23.83
C ALA A 2 -17.33 35.78 23.13
N GLN A 3 -18.15 34.73 23.01
CA GLN A 3 -18.08 33.61 22.07
C GLN A 3 -16.86 32.70 22.19
N GLY A 4 -17.00 31.71 23.08
CA GLY A 4 -16.29 30.45 22.96
C GLY A 4 -16.59 29.84 21.60
N GLY A 5 -15.55 29.68 20.79
CA GLY A 5 -15.59 28.91 19.57
C GLY A 5 -16.02 27.50 19.92
N THR A 6 -17.23 27.13 19.51
CA THR A 6 -17.61 25.73 19.40
C THR A 6 -16.62 25.09 18.44
N GLU A 7 -15.78 24.18 18.96
CA GLU A 7 -15.02 23.29 18.08
C GLU A 7 -16.01 22.70 17.07
N PRO A 8 -15.69 22.72 15.76
CA PRO A 8 -16.57 22.11 14.78
C PRO A 8 -16.76 20.64 15.17
N GLY A 9 -17.99 20.29 15.55
CA GLY A 9 -18.34 18.94 15.94
C GLY A 9 -17.90 17.93 14.88
N PRO A 10 -17.59 16.69 15.27
CA PRO A 10 -17.11 15.68 14.33
C PRO A 10 -18.11 15.54 13.17
N VAL A 11 -17.66 15.91 11.96
CA VAL A 11 -18.46 15.90 10.75
C VAL A 11 -18.69 14.45 10.34
N ASP A 12 -19.82 13.85 10.74
CA ASP A 12 -20.23 12.52 10.25
C ASP A 12 -20.86 12.65 8.85
N ALA A 13 -20.07 12.36 7.82
CA ALA A 13 -20.44 12.51 6.42
C ALA A 13 -20.32 11.17 5.67
N PRO A 14 -21.25 10.22 5.85
CA PRO A 14 -21.17 8.88 5.27
C PRO A 14 -21.14 8.88 3.73
N GLU A 15 -21.72 9.88 3.09
CA GLU A 15 -21.69 10.11 1.64
C GLU A 15 -20.28 10.42 1.10
N ARG A 16 -19.38 10.94 1.95
CA ARG A 16 -17.98 11.20 1.57
C ARG A 16 -17.10 9.94 1.62
N VAL A 17 -17.60 8.83 2.17
CA VAL A 17 -16.88 7.56 2.16
C VAL A 17 -16.80 7.03 0.72
N PRO A 18 -15.61 6.70 0.19
CA PRO A 18 -15.45 6.22 -1.17
C PRO A 18 -16.26 4.94 -1.45
N GLY A 19 -16.84 4.82 -2.65
CA GLY A 19 -17.50 3.59 -3.12
C GLY A 19 -16.53 2.40 -3.17
N LEU A 20 -17.04 1.17 -3.33
CA LEU A 20 -16.21 -0.06 -3.26
C LEU A 20 -15.00 -0.05 -4.20
N LEU A 21 -15.22 0.26 -5.49
CA LEU A 21 -14.14 0.30 -6.48
C LEU A 21 -13.13 1.42 -6.18
N THR A 22 -13.62 2.62 -5.85
CA THR A 22 -12.76 3.74 -5.48
C THR A 22 -11.96 3.44 -4.21
N LEU A 23 -12.58 2.79 -3.23
CA LEU A 23 -11.95 2.36 -2.00
C LEU A 23 -10.84 1.35 -2.29
N LEU A 24 -11.10 0.35 -3.14
CA LEU A 24 -10.11 -0.62 -3.58
C LEU A 24 -8.90 0.05 -4.26
N LEU A 25 -9.16 0.95 -5.22
CA LEU A 25 -8.10 1.67 -5.94
C LEU A 25 -7.29 2.59 -5.00
N LEU A 26 -7.96 3.34 -4.12
CA LEU A 26 -7.29 4.19 -3.15
C LEU A 26 -6.47 3.35 -2.15
N LEU A 27 -6.96 2.19 -1.74
CA LEU A 27 -6.27 1.31 -0.82
C LEU A 27 -5.02 0.67 -1.46
N LEU A 28 -5.09 0.32 -2.74
CA LEU A 28 -3.96 -0.24 -3.50
C LEU A 28 -2.90 0.80 -3.87
N PHE A 29 -3.34 1.97 -4.37
CA PHE A 29 -2.44 2.94 -5.00
C PHE A 29 -2.23 4.22 -4.18
N ARG A 30 -3.23 4.69 -3.43
CA ARG A 30 -3.20 6.00 -2.75
C ARG A 30 -3.66 5.94 -1.28
N PRO A 31 -3.04 5.09 -0.43
CA PRO A 31 -3.55 4.88 0.94
C PRO A 31 -3.41 6.11 1.83
N VAL A 32 -2.43 6.99 1.56
CA VAL A 32 -2.29 8.27 2.25
C VAL A 32 -3.49 9.18 1.96
N ASP A 33 -3.92 9.26 0.69
CA ASP A 33 -5.11 10.07 0.34
C ASP A 33 -6.39 9.45 0.87
N LEU A 34 -6.47 8.12 0.91
CA LEU A 34 -7.57 7.43 1.57
C LEU A 34 -7.66 7.86 3.04
N HIS A 35 -6.54 7.90 3.76
CA HIS A 35 -6.51 8.33 5.16
C HIS A 35 -7.08 9.74 5.34
N TYR A 36 -6.62 10.71 4.54
CA TYR A 36 -7.12 12.08 4.63
C TYR A 36 -8.60 12.20 4.25
N ARG A 37 -9.05 11.47 3.21
CA ARG A 37 -10.47 11.46 2.80
C ARG A 37 -11.37 10.88 3.88
N LEU A 38 -10.96 9.77 4.52
CA LEU A 38 -11.72 9.15 5.60
C LEU A 38 -11.75 10.04 6.85
N ARG A 39 -10.65 10.75 7.15
CA ARG A 39 -10.66 11.79 8.20
C ARG A 39 -11.61 12.92 7.88
N GLY A 40 -11.62 13.40 6.62
CA GLY A 40 -12.57 14.42 6.16
C GLY A 40 -14.04 13.97 6.12
N ALA A 41 -14.30 12.67 6.25
CA ALA A 41 -15.62 12.07 6.39
C ALA A 41 -16.05 11.85 7.85
N GLY A 42 -15.21 12.21 8.82
CA GLY A 42 -15.52 12.10 10.26
C GLY A 42 -14.91 10.90 10.98
N ILE A 43 -14.14 10.06 10.29
CA ILE A 43 -13.50 8.89 10.92
C ILE A 43 -12.25 9.34 11.66
N ARG A 44 -12.20 9.11 12.98
CA ARG A 44 -11.11 9.63 13.83
C ARG A 44 -9.81 8.87 13.58
N VAL A 45 -9.90 7.55 13.47
CA VAL A 45 -8.74 6.67 13.25
C VAL A 45 -8.96 5.73 12.05
N PRO A 46 -8.83 6.22 10.79
CA PRO A 46 -9.09 5.41 9.59
C PRO A 46 -8.20 4.17 9.42
N GLY A 47 -6.98 4.22 9.97
CA GLY A 47 -6.03 3.10 10.02
C GLY A 47 -6.03 2.36 11.36
N GLY A 48 -7.07 2.55 12.17
CA GLY A 48 -7.24 1.87 13.44
C GLY A 48 -7.57 0.39 13.25
N ARG A 49 -7.50 -0.37 14.34
CA ARG A 49 -7.96 -1.77 14.35
C ARG A 49 -9.45 -1.81 14.02
N ILE A 50 -9.95 -2.90 13.42
CA ILE A 50 -11.38 -2.93 13.06
C ILE A 50 -12.29 -2.80 14.29
N GLY A 51 -11.85 -3.31 15.44
CA GLY A 51 -12.56 -3.11 16.71
C GLY A 51 -12.65 -1.65 17.17
N GLN A 52 -11.67 -0.80 16.81
CA GLN A 52 -11.76 0.64 17.06
C GLN A 52 -12.78 1.30 16.13
N LEU A 53 -12.79 0.92 14.86
CA LEU A 53 -13.77 1.41 13.88
C LEU A 53 -15.20 0.96 14.22
N TRP A 54 -15.38 -0.27 14.72
CA TRP A 54 -16.65 -0.75 15.26
C TRP A 54 -17.07 0.00 16.51
N ARG A 55 -16.13 0.39 17.37
CA ARG A 55 -16.44 1.24 18.52
C ARG A 55 -16.88 2.63 18.09
N GLU A 56 -16.20 3.24 17.12
CA GLU A 56 -16.63 4.52 16.52
C GLU A 56 -18.04 4.40 15.91
N GLN A 57 -18.35 3.28 15.24
CA GLN A 57 -19.69 2.99 14.73
C GLN A 57 -20.71 2.87 15.88
N ALA A 58 -20.39 2.16 16.97
CA ALA A 58 -21.25 2.02 18.13
C ALA A 58 -21.50 3.34 18.87
N GLU A 59 -20.53 4.27 18.82
CA GLU A 59 -20.65 5.65 19.28
C GLU A 59 -21.53 6.54 18.37
N GLY A 60 -22.06 5.99 17.26
CA GLY A 60 -23.00 6.66 16.37
C GLY A 60 -22.41 7.16 15.05
N ASN A 61 -21.12 6.93 14.78
CA ASN A 61 -20.47 7.37 13.54
C ASN A 61 -20.89 6.50 12.34
N ARG A 62 -21.77 7.02 11.49
CA ARG A 62 -22.30 6.30 10.32
C ARG A 62 -21.22 6.12 9.25
N ALA A 63 -20.34 7.10 9.06
CA ALA A 63 -19.23 7.00 8.11
C ALA A 63 -18.30 5.83 8.45
N ALA A 64 -18.00 5.62 9.74
CA ALA A 64 -17.21 4.47 10.19
C ALA A 64 -17.88 3.13 9.84
N GLY A 65 -19.19 3.00 10.05
CA GLY A 65 -19.94 1.78 9.71
C GLY A 65 -19.98 1.49 8.21
N VAL A 66 -20.18 2.52 7.37
CA VAL A 66 -20.14 2.37 5.91
C VAL A 66 -18.76 1.94 5.43
N TYR A 67 -17.70 2.57 5.97
CA TYR A 67 -16.32 2.22 5.64
C TYR A 67 -15.99 0.78 6.02
N VAL A 68 -16.29 0.38 7.26
CA VAL A 68 -16.09 -0.99 7.77
C VAL A 68 -16.82 -2.01 6.90
N ARG A 69 -18.09 -1.78 6.57
CA ARG A 69 -18.87 -2.71 5.75
C ARG A 69 -18.25 -2.89 4.36
N ARG A 70 -17.85 -1.80 3.71
CA ARG A 70 -17.19 -1.84 2.38
C ARG A 70 -15.82 -2.51 2.47
N LEU A 71 -15.07 -2.21 3.51
CA LEU A 71 -13.76 -2.81 3.77
C LEU A 71 -13.90 -4.32 3.97
N LEU A 72 -14.85 -4.78 4.79
CA LEU A 72 -15.14 -6.21 4.99
C LEU A 72 -15.57 -6.89 3.69
N TRP A 73 -16.34 -6.22 2.82
CA TRP A 73 -16.69 -6.76 1.50
C TRP A 73 -15.45 -6.99 0.61
N LEU A 74 -14.53 -6.01 0.56
CA LEU A 74 -13.29 -6.14 -0.19
C LEU A 74 -12.41 -7.26 0.38
N LEU A 75 -12.34 -7.35 1.71
CA LEU A 75 -11.50 -8.32 2.40
C LEU A 75 -12.07 -9.74 2.30
N VAL A 76 -13.31 -9.95 2.75
CA VAL A 76 -13.90 -11.29 2.92
C VAL A 76 -14.43 -11.87 1.59
N VAL A 77 -14.86 -11.02 0.65
CA VAL A 77 -15.44 -11.51 -0.61
C VAL A 77 -14.51 -11.28 -1.79
N ALA A 78 -14.04 -10.05 -2.00
CA ALA A 78 -13.22 -9.78 -3.18
C ALA A 78 -11.89 -10.53 -3.12
N SER A 79 -11.21 -10.60 -1.96
CA SER A 79 -9.93 -11.32 -1.86
C SER A 79 -10.06 -12.80 -2.23
N PRO A 80 -10.91 -13.64 -1.60
CA PRO A 80 -11.00 -15.06 -1.97
C PRO A 80 -11.46 -15.30 -3.41
N VAL A 81 -12.35 -14.45 -3.93
CA VAL A 81 -12.80 -14.54 -5.33
C VAL A 81 -11.65 -14.27 -6.29
N THR A 82 -10.89 -13.20 -6.07
CA THR A 82 -9.70 -12.90 -6.90
C THR A 82 -8.65 -14.00 -6.79
N THR A 83 -8.44 -14.55 -5.60
CA THR A 83 -7.57 -15.71 -5.35
C THR A 83 -7.99 -16.93 -6.17
N GLY A 84 -9.28 -17.28 -6.13
CA GLY A 84 -9.82 -18.41 -6.87
C GLY A 84 -9.73 -18.22 -8.39
N LEU A 85 -10.11 -17.04 -8.89
CA LEU A 85 -10.05 -16.73 -10.33
C LEU A 85 -8.62 -16.78 -10.87
N LEU A 86 -7.65 -16.25 -10.13
CA LEU A 86 -6.25 -16.29 -10.54
C LEU A 86 -5.72 -17.72 -10.57
N GLY A 87 -6.05 -18.54 -9.56
CA GLY A 87 -5.65 -19.95 -9.54
C GLY A 87 -6.27 -20.74 -10.69
N LEU A 88 -7.54 -20.48 -11.04
CA LEU A 88 -8.18 -21.08 -12.22
C LEU A 88 -7.50 -20.66 -13.53
N LEU A 89 -7.11 -19.39 -13.65
CA LEU A 89 -6.39 -18.89 -14.83
C LEU A 89 -5.03 -19.60 -14.98
N LEU A 90 -4.30 -19.77 -13.88
CA LEU A 90 -3.01 -20.47 -13.88
C LEU A 90 -3.15 -21.96 -14.19
N PHE A 91 -4.19 -22.61 -13.65
CA PHE A 91 -4.54 -23.98 -14.00
C PHE A 91 -4.83 -24.11 -15.51
N GLY A 92 -5.63 -23.19 -16.06
CA GLY A 92 -5.93 -23.11 -17.48
C GLY A 92 -4.69 -22.83 -18.35
N ALA A 93 -3.70 -22.13 -17.82
CA ALA A 93 -2.41 -21.88 -18.47
C ALA A 93 -1.44 -23.09 -18.38
N GLY A 94 -1.87 -24.22 -17.81
CA GLY A 94 -1.07 -25.44 -17.72
C GLY A 94 -0.08 -25.46 -16.55
N VAL A 95 -0.22 -24.56 -15.57
CA VAL A 95 0.60 -24.60 -14.35
C VAL A 95 0.14 -25.78 -13.48
N PRO A 96 1.04 -26.70 -13.09
CA PRO A 96 0.67 -27.88 -12.31
C PRO A 96 0.29 -27.50 -10.88
N LEU A 97 -1.01 -27.25 -10.65
CA LEU A 97 -1.57 -27.03 -9.32
C LEU A 97 -2.07 -28.35 -8.74
N HIS A 98 -1.63 -28.71 -7.53
CA HIS A 98 -2.13 -29.90 -6.82
C HIS A 98 -3.60 -29.73 -6.42
N GLY A 99 -4.38 -30.82 -6.38
CA GLY A 99 -5.84 -30.78 -6.14
C GLY A 99 -6.31 -30.01 -4.89
N GLU A 100 -5.44 -29.82 -3.90
CA GLU A 100 -5.73 -29.09 -2.64
C GLU A 100 -5.38 -27.60 -2.68
N TRP A 101 -4.97 -27.07 -3.85
CA TRP A 101 -4.52 -25.67 -3.98
C TRP A 101 -5.62 -24.68 -3.56
N VAL A 102 -6.88 -24.99 -3.85
CA VAL A 102 -8.04 -24.12 -3.52
C VAL A 102 -8.16 -23.95 -2.01
N MET A 103 -8.12 -25.05 -1.26
CA MET A 103 -8.24 -25.02 0.20
C MET A 103 -7.07 -24.27 0.82
N SER A 104 -5.86 -24.50 0.33
CA SER A 104 -4.67 -23.78 0.79
C SER A 104 -4.77 -22.27 0.54
N ALA A 105 -5.23 -21.88 -0.64
CA ALA A 105 -5.37 -20.47 -1.02
C ALA A 105 -6.47 -19.76 -0.21
N LEU A 106 -7.57 -20.46 0.08
CA LEU A 106 -8.64 -19.97 0.95
C LEU A 106 -8.17 -19.79 2.40
N PHE A 107 -7.47 -20.78 2.97
CA PHE A 107 -6.91 -20.67 4.32
C PHE A 107 -5.88 -19.55 4.44
N CYS A 108 -5.00 -19.39 3.44
CA CYS A 108 -4.03 -18.29 3.41
C CYS A 108 -4.72 -16.93 3.35
N SER A 109 -5.74 -16.81 2.50
CA SER A 109 -6.56 -15.61 2.40
C SER A 109 -7.23 -15.33 3.76
N ALA A 110 -7.88 -16.32 4.37
CA ALA A 110 -8.55 -16.17 5.66
C ALA A 110 -7.58 -15.78 6.81
N ALA A 111 -6.40 -16.40 6.89
CA ALA A 111 -5.40 -16.08 7.90
C ALA A 111 -4.83 -14.66 7.72
N GLY A 112 -4.51 -14.28 6.47
CA GLY A 112 -4.08 -12.92 6.14
C GLY A 112 -5.15 -11.87 6.46
N LEU A 113 -6.41 -12.18 6.16
CA LEU A 113 -7.56 -11.36 6.51
C LEU A 113 -7.71 -11.22 8.03
N ALA A 114 -7.70 -12.31 8.80
CA ALA A 114 -7.83 -12.25 10.26
C ALA A 114 -6.73 -11.39 10.91
N LEU A 115 -5.47 -11.60 10.53
CA LEU A 115 -4.35 -10.85 11.08
C LEU A 115 -4.42 -9.36 10.74
N SER A 116 -4.92 -9.04 9.56
CA SER A 116 -5.04 -7.66 9.11
C SER A 116 -6.13 -6.86 9.80
N LEU A 117 -7.27 -7.50 10.05
CA LEU A 117 -8.40 -6.93 10.76
C LEU A 117 -8.00 -6.58 12.20
N VAL A 118 -7.17 -7.45 12.81
CA VAL A 118 -6.63 -7.29 14.16
C VAL A 118 -5.55 -6.20 14.22
N SER A 119 -4.70 -6.09 13.21
CA SER A 119 -3.57 -5.15 13.20
C SER A 119 -3.91 -3.73 12.72
N GLY A 120 -5.08 -3.51 12.09
CA GLY A 120 -5.47 -2.20 11.52
C GLY A 120 -4.81 -1.90 10.18
N LEU A 121 -4.26 -2.93 9.53
CA LEU A 121 -3.36 -2.85 8.40
C LEU A 121 -4.07 -3.12 7.06
N ALA A 122 -5.26 -2.55 6.88
CA ALA A 122 -6.19 -2.83 5.77
C ALA A 122 -5.57 -2.70 4.35
N ALA A 123 -4.62 -1.78 4.15
CA ALA A 123 -3.91 -1.64 2.87
C ALA A 123 -2.86 -2.73 2.62
N GLY A 124 -2.33 -3.33 3.69
CA GLY A 124 -1.37 -4.42 3.58
C GLY A 124 -1.96 -5.75 3.17
N VAL A 125 -3.26 -5.92 3.37
CA VAL A 125 -3.96 -7.20 3.21
C VAL A 125 -4.12 -7.56 1.76
N LEU A 126 -4.50 -6.59 0.94
CA LEU A 126 -4.75 -6.77 -0.48
C LEU A 126 -3.44 -6.99 -1.25
N LEU A 127 -2.35 -6.37 -0.81
CA LEU A 127 -1.03 -6.58 -1.40
C LEU A 127 -0.35 -7.83 -0.85
N GLY A 128 -0.56 -8.14 0.42
CA GLY A 128 -0.10 -9.38 1.05
C GLY A 128 -0.84 -10.61 0.53
N SER A 129 -2.14 -10.52 0.23
CA SER A 129 -2.89 -11.60 -0.39
C SER A 129 -2.47 -11.85 -1.84
N LEU A 130 -2.19 -10.79 -2.62
CA LEU A 130 -1.63 -10.90 -3.97
C LEU A 130 -0.19 -11.42 -3.99
N ALA A 131 0.65 -11.02 -3.02
CA ALA A 131 2.01 -11.52 -2.88
C ALA A 131 2.05 -12.98 -2.39
N SER A 132 1.20 -13.33 -1.41
CA SER A 132 0.99 -14.70 -0.93
C SER A 132 0.49 -15.61 -2.05
N LEU A 133 -0.41 -15.12 -2.93
CA LEU A 133 -0.84 -15.82 -4.14
C LEU A 133 0.31 -16.17 -5.10
N SER A 134 1.18 -15.20 -5.41
CA SER A 134 2.32 -15.43 -6.31
C SER A 134 3.31 -16.45 -5.74
N MET A 135 3.50 -16.45 -4.42
CA MET A 135 4.38 -17.40 -3.73
C MET A 135 3.73 -18.75 -3.52
N LEU A 136 2.43 -18.82 -3.23
CA LEU A 136 1.70 -20.09 -3.06
C LEU A 136 1.77 -20.92 -4.35
N VAL A 137 1.70 -20.28 -5.52
CA VAL A 137 1.81 -20.93 -6.83
C VAL A 137 3.23 -21.44 -7.08
N GLY A 138 4.26 -20.62 -6.81
CA GLY A 138 5.66 -21.02 -6.99
C GLY A 138 6.12 -22.08 -5.99
N LEU A 139 5.58 -22.06 -4.77
CA LEU A 139 5.98 -22.93 -3.67
C LEU A 139 5.18 -24.24 -3.63
N HIS A 140 3.94 -24.29 -4.11
CA HIS A 140 3.22 -25.57 -4.24
C HIS A 140 3.96 -26.56 -5.16
N ALA A 141 4.53 -26.05 -6.25
CA ALA A 141 5.30 -26.86 -7.20
C ALA A 141 6.58 -27.44 -6.56
N THR A 142 7.24 -26.69 -5.68
CA THR A 142 8.47 -27.14 -5.01
C THR A 142 8.19 -28.02 -3.79
N VAL A 143 7.12 -27.75 -3.04
CA VAL A 143 6.74 -28.46 -1.81
C VAL A 143 6.19 -29.85 -2.10
N GLY A 144 5.38 -30.01 -3.15
CA GLY A 144 4.91 -31.32 -3.61
C GLY A 144 6.06 -32.26 -4.02
N GLY A 145 7.15 -31.69 -4.55
CA GLY A 145 8.36 -32.45 -4.89
C GLY A 145 9.20 -32.89 -3.68
N VAL A 146 9.19 -32.12 -2.58
CA VAL A 146 10.03 -32.38 -1.40
C VAL A 146 9.34 -33.25 -0.35
N PHE A 147 8.04 -33.07 -0.11
CA PHE A 147 7.31 -33.76 0.96
C PHE A 147 6.42 -34.92 0.48
N GLY A 148 6.39 -35.15 -0.84
CA GLY A 148 5.54 -36.14 -1.47
C GLY A 148 4.04 -35.82 -1.37
N PRO A 149 3.18 -36.68 -1.92
CA PRO A 149 1.75 -36.42 -2.07
C PRO A 149 0.98 -36.35 -0.75
N ILE A 150 1.47 -36.97 0.33
CA ILE A 150 0.78 -37.05 1.63
C ILE A 150 1.16 -35.87 2.55
N GLY A 151 2.41 -35.39 2.49
CA GLY A 151 2.91 -34.28 3.32
C GLY A 151 2.88 -32.91 2.65
N GLY A 152 2.78 -32.86 1.32
CA GLY A 152 2.88 -31.63 0.54
C GLY A 152 1.77 -30.62 0.83
N GLY A 153 0.53 -31.08 1.00
CA GLY A 153 -0.62 -30.21 1.29
C GLY A 153 -0.50 -29.46 2.61
N ALA A 154 -0.23 -30.18 3.71
CA ALA A 154 -0.07 -29.59 5.04
C ALA A 154 1.11 -28.61 5.10
N ALA A 155 2.24 -28.96 4.48
CA ALA A 155 3.39 -28.07 4.37
C ALA A 155 3.02 -26.80 3.60
N ALA A 156 2.35 -26.93 2.45
CA ALA A 156 1.96 -25.79 1.62
C ALA A 156 0.99 -24.83 2.34
N VAL A 157 0.02 -25.36 3.09
CA VAL A 157 -0.88 -24.55 3.95
C VAL A 157 -0.09 -23.77 4.98
N ALA A 158 0.81 -24.43 5.71
CA ALA A 158 1.59 -23.78 6.76
C ALA A 158 2.53 -22.69 6.20
N MET A 159 3.18 -22.94 5.06
CA MET A 159 4.01 -21.93 4.39
C MET A 159 3.19 -20.75 3.89
N GLY A 160 2.05 -21.00 3.26
CA GLY A 160 1.19 -19.94 2.76
C GLY A 160 0.65 -19.05 3.89
N VAL A 161 0.35 -19.64 5.07
CA VAL A 161 -0.01 -18.88 6.28
C VAL A 161 1.17 -18.01 6.74
N CYS A 162 2.38 -18.56 6.88
CA CYS A 162 3.55 -17.78 7.30
C CYS A 162 3.85 -16.63 6.33
N LEU A 163 3.81 -16.88 5.02
CA LEU A 163 4.03 -15.87 3.98
C LEU A 163 2.92 -14.82 3.96
N GLY A 164 1.65 -15.23 4.11
CA GLY A 164 0.52 -14.31 4.23
C GLY A 164 0.66 -13.38 5.44
N VAL A 165 1.13 -13.91 6.58
CA VAL A 165 1.42 -13.14 7.79
C VAL A 165 2.56 -12.15 7.55
N VAL A 166 3.70 -12.61 7.03
CA VAL A 166 4.88 -11.76 6.75
C VAL A 166 4.51 -10.62 5.79
N THR A 167 3.88 -10.96 4.67
CA THR A 167 3.52 -9.97 3.64
C THR A 167 2.44 -9.00 4.11
N GLY A 168 1.45 -9.44 4.89
CA GLY A 168 0.44 -8.57 5.49
C GLY A 168 1.03 -7.59 6.52
N LEU A 169 1.97 -8.06 7.35
CA LEU A 169 2.68 -7.21 8.31
C LEU A 169 3.60 -6.21 7.61
N ALA A 170 4.28 -6.63 6.55
CA ALA A 170 5.15 -5.79 5.73
C ALA A 170 4.39 -4.61 5.13
N SER A 171 3.39 -4.92 4.33
CA SER A 171 2.62 -3.93 3.56
C SER A 171 1.71 -3.09 4.45
N GLY A 172 1.25 -3.66 5.57
CA GLY A 172 0.48 -2.96 6.58
C GLY A 172 1.29 -1.91 7.33
N SER A 173 2.45 -2.31 7.83
CA SER A 173 3.32 -1.40 8.55
C SER A 173 3.78 -0.21 7.69
N ILE A 174 4.07 -0.47 6.42
CA ILE A 174 4.38 0.48 5.36
C ILE A 174 3.28 1.53 5.21
N ALA A 175 2.01 1.09 5.12
CA ALA A 175 0.87 1.99 5.08
C ALA A 175 0.71 2.82 6.38
N SER A 176 1.02 2.24 7.54
CA SER A 176 0.91 2.95 8.82
C SER A 176 2.04 3.97 9.05
N VAL A 177 3.26 3.71 8.58
CA VAL A 177 4.39 4.68 8.57
C VAL A 177 4.03 5.89 7.71
N ALA A 178 3.43 5.66 6.54
CA ALA A 178 2.97 6.73 5.65
C ALA A 178 1.86 7.61 6.27
N ILE A 179 1.21 7.15 7.34
CA ILE A 179 0.14 7.85 8.07
C ILE A 179 0.68 8.47 9.39
N GLY A 180 1.98 8.37 9.66
CA GLY A 180 2.61 8.91 10.88
C GLY A 180 2.17 8.20 12.17
N ARG A 181 1.59 6.99 12.05
CA ARG A 181 1.12 6.17 13.18
C ARG A 181 1.67 4.75 13.19
N GLY A 182 2.61 4.45 12.29
CA GLY A 182 3.15 3.11 12.15
C GLY A 182 4.15 2.75 13.25
N PRO A 183 4.25 1.46 13.61
CA PRO A 183 5.44 0.97 14.32
C PRO A 183 6.69 1.40 13.54
N SER A 184 7.77 1.75 14.24
CA SER A 184 9.02 2.13 13.58
C SER A 184 9.42 1.06 12.56
N VAL A 185 9.99 1.48 11.43
CA VAL A 185 10.52 0.58 10.39
C VAL A 185 11.36 -0.55 11.02
N VAL A 186 12.05 -0.26 12.12
CA VAL A 186 12.79 -1.21 12.95
C VAL A 186 11.90 -2.28 13.58
N ARG A 187 10.79 -1.95 14.26
CA ARG A 187 9.89 -2.97 14.85
C ARG A 187 9.27 -3.88 13.81
N VAL A 188 9.01 -3.33 12.63
CA VAL A 188 8.45 -4.04 11.48
C VAL A 188 9.45 -5.02 10.91
N GLN A 189 10.67 -4.55 10.66
CA GLN A 189 11.77 -5.40 10.21
C GLN A 189 12.05 -6.51 11.22
N VAL A 190 12.05 -6.20 12.52
CA VAL A 190 12.20 -7.20 13.58
C VAL A 190 11.08 -8.24 13.54
N VAL A 191 9.82 -7.83 13.45
CA VAL A 191 8.68 -8.77 13.35
C VAL A 191 8.74 -9.60 12.08
N ALA A 192 9.12 -9.02 10.93
CA ALA A 192 9.31 -9.73 9.67
C ALA A 192 10.44 -10.77 9.76
N ILE A 193 11.57 -10.39 10.38
CA ILE A 193 12.69 -11.31 10.67
C ILE A 193 12.19 -12.45 11.57
N PHE A 194 11.55 -12.16 12.70
CA PHE A 194 11.01 -13.19 13.60
C PHE A 194 10.01 -14.12 12.90
N THR A 195 9.06 -13.58 12.12
CA THR A 195 8.06 -14.39 11.40
C THR A 195 8.65 -15.19 10.25
N SER A 196 9.72 -14.72 9.61
CA SER A 196 10.48 -15.51 8.62
C SER A 196 11.31 -16.63 9.24
N VAL A 197 11.68 -16.50 10.52
CA VAL A 197 12.47 -17.48 11.28
C VAL A 197 11.60 -18.56 11.94
N ILE A 198 10.31 -18.32 12.19
CA ILE A 198 9.38 -19.33 12.74
C ILE A 198 9.30 -20.60 11.86
N PRO A 199 9.16 -20.52 10.52
CA PRO A 199 9.28 -21.67 9.62
C PRO A 199 10.57 -22.46 9.82
N MET A 200 11.71 -21.76 10.03
CA MET A 200 12.99 -22.42 10.29
C MET A 200 12.97 -23.27 11.56
N PHE A 201 12.36 -22.79 12.65
CA PHE A 201 12.28 -23.55 13.90
C PHE A 201 11.28 -24.70 13.87
N VAL A 202 10.14 -24.53 13.19
CA VAL A 202 9.11 -25.58 13.09
C VAL A 202 9.61 -26.75 12.23
N TRP A 203 10.36 -26.47 11.16
CA TRP A 203 10.81 -27.50 10.21
C TRP A 203 12.27 -27.96 10.39
N SER A 204 13.09 -27.29 11.20
CA SER A 204 14.44 -27.78 11.52
C SER A 204 14.42 -29.12 12.27
N GLY A 205 13.33 -29.44 12.97
CA GLY A 205 13.12 -30.74 13.61
C GLY A 205 12.83 -31.89 12.63
N THR A 206 12.54 -31.61 11.35
CA THR A 206 12.09 -32.60 10.36
C THR A 206 13.10 -32.84 9.23
N VAL A 207 14.39 -32.91 9.57
CA VAL A 207 15.48 -33.50 8.77
C VAL A 207 16.02 -32.73 7.54
N ASN A 208 15.46 -31.59 7.10
CA ASN A 208 16.01 -30.82 5.97
C ASN A 208 16.23 -29.33 6.29
N MET A 209 17.38 -28.99 6.89
CA MET A 209 17.79 -27.59 7.14
C MET A 209 17.85 -26.75 5.85
N SER A 210 18.16 -27.36 4.70
CA SER A 210 18.20 -26.69 3.39
C SER A 210 16.84 -26.15 2.96
N PHE A 211 15.76 -26.88 3.26
CA PHE A 211 14.40 -26.48 2.94
C PHE A 211 13.94 -25.30 3.79
N ALA A 212 14.21 -25.35 5.09
CA ALA A 212 13.85 -24.30 6.04
C ALA A 212 14.56 -22.96 5.70
N GLY A 213 15.83 -23.03 5.30
CA GLY A 213 16.57 -21.87 4.80
C GLY A 213 16.02 -21.31 3.49
N ALA A 214 15.62 -22.17 2.54
CA ALA A 214 15.02 -21.73 1.28
C ALA A 214 13.68 -21.01 1.47
N VAL A 215 12.84 -21.48 2.40
CA VAL A 215 11.56 -20.83 2.75
C VAL A 215 11.80 -19.45 3.38
N ALA A 216 12.74 -19.35 4.33
CA ALA A 216 13.08 -18.08 4.97
C ALA A 216 13.65 -17.07 3.94
N ALA A 217 14.54 -17.52 3.06
CA ALA A 217 15.08 -16.70 1.98
C ALA A 217 13.99 -16.23 1.01
N SER A 218 13.07 -17.12 0.64
CA SER A 218 11.95 -16.79 -0.25
C SER A 218 10.98 -15.79 0.40
N ALA A 219 10.69 -15.96 1.69
CA ALA A 219 9.88 -15.03 2.47
C ALA A 219 10.53 -13.64 2.54
N LEU A 220 11.85 -13.57 2.73
CA LEU A 220 12.61 -12.32 2.75
C LEU A 220 12.61 -11.64 1.38
N VAL A 221 12.90 -12.38 0.31
CA VAL A 221 12.89 -11.82 -1.06
C VAL A 221 11.52 -11.26 -1.38
N ALA A 222 10.46 -12.00 -1.09
CA ALA A 222 9.11 -11.54 -1.38
C ALA A 222 8.66 -10.39 -0.47
N PHE A 223 9.11 -10.36 0.79
CA PHE A 223 8.99 -9.20 1.65
C PHE A 223 9.63 -7.98 1.00
N LEU A 224 10.88 -8.07 0.55
CA LEU A 224 11.60 -6.95 -0.08
C LEU A 224 10.92 -6.50 -1.38
N VAL A 225 10.54 -7.44 -2.24
CA VAL A 225 9.83 -7.17 -3.51
C VAL A 225 8.49 -6.48 -3.24
N SER A 226 7.73 -6.92 -2.23
CA SER A 226 6.43 -6.35 -1.87
C SER A 226 6.56 -5.02 -1.13
N ALA A 227 7.54 -4.91 -0.24
CA ALA A 227 7.79 -3.72 0.57
C ALA A 227 8.27 -2.55 -0.28
N PHE A 228 9.22 -2.81 -1.19
CA PHE A 228 9.72 -1.81 -2.12
C PHE A 228 8.90 -1.71 -3.41
N ARG A 229 7.87 -2.56 -3.55
CA ARG A 229 7.02 -2.67 -4.76
C ARG A 229 7.84 -2.71 -6.04
N LEU A 230 8.97 -3.43 -6.04
CA LEU A 230 9.98 -3.41 -7.11
C LEU A 230 9.42 -3.57 -8.53
N PRO A 231 8.43 -4.46 -8.79
CA PRO A 231 7.85 -4.60 -10.12
C PRO A 231 7.11 -3.34 -10.57
N LEU A 232 6.35 -2.72 -9.67
CA LEU A 232 5.65 -1.47 -9.96
C LEU A 232 6.64 -0.32 -10.08
N TYR A 233 7.65 -0.25 -9.22
CA TYR A 233 8.67 0.80 -9.29
C TYR A 233 9.40 0.81 -10.64
N ALA A 234 9.75 -0.34 -11.20
CA ALA A 234 10.37 -0.41 -12.52
C ALA A 234 9.47 0.21 -13.61
N LEU A 235 8.16 -0.10 -13.57
CA LEU A 235 7.17 0.49 -14.47
C LEU A 235 6.98 1.98 -14.22
N GLU A 236 6.99 2.43 -12.96
CA GLU A 236 6.89 3.83 -12.58
C GLU A 236 8.11 4.64 -13.07
N VAL A 237 9.31 4.10 -12.94
CA VAL A 237 10.53 4.72 -13.47
C VAL A 237 10.46 4.83 -14.99
N LEU A 238 10.02 3.78 -15.67
CA LEU A 238 9.84 3.80 -17.12
C LEU A 238 8.79 4.84 -17.54
N ALA A 239 7.62 4.85 -16.90
CA ALA A 239 6.56 5.81 -17.17
C ALA A 239 7.00 7.26 -16.90
N SER A 240 7.73 7.50 -15.80
CA SER A 240 8.31 8.80 -15.49
C SER A 240 9.37 9.22 -16.52
N ALA A 241 10.21 8.30 -16.99
CA ALA A 241 11.22 8.55 -18.02
C ALA A 241 10.56 8.90 -19.36
N VAL A 242 9.52 8.15 -19.75
CA VAL A 242 8.74 8.40 -20.97
C VAL A 242 8.03 9.75 -20.89
N ALA A 243 7.35 10.06 -19.78
CA ALA A 243 6.69 11.35 -19.60
C ALA A 243 7.70 12.50 -19.76
N TYR A 244 8.84 12.43 -19.06
CA TYR A 244 9.90 13.42 -19.18
C TYR A 244 10.45 13.55 -20.61
N ALA A 245 10.71 12.42 -21.29
CA ALA A 245 11.24 12.42 -22.65
C ALA A 245 10.25 13.04 -23.64
N VAL A 246 8.97 12.68 -23.56
CA VAL A 246 7.91 13.22 -24.42
C VAL A 246 7.80 14.73 -24.23
N GLU A 247 7.73 15.24 -23.00
CA GLU A 247 7.62 16.68 -22.76
C GLU A 247 8.87 17.43 -23.23
N ARG A 248 10.06 16.86 -22.98
CA ARG A 248 11.31 17.46 -23.43
C ARG A 248 11.43 17.55 -24.96
N TRP A 249 10.89 16.58 -25.69
CA TRP A 249 11.10 16.47 -27.14
C TRP A 249 9.95 17.06 -27.96
N THR A 250 8.73 16.98 -27.44
CA THR A 250 7.51 17.42 -28.16
C THR A 250 6.93 18.71 -27.59
N GLY A 251 7.36 19.14 -26.40
CA GLY A 251 6.78 20.27 -25.68
C GLY A 251 5.37 19.99 -25.12
N LEU A 252 4.84 18.76 -25.29
CA LEU A 252 3.53 18.41 -24.77
C LEU A 252 3.55 18.32 -23.24
N PRO A 253 2.54 18.85 -22.55
CA PRO A 253 2.47 18.83 -21.09
C PRO A 253 2.20 17.41 -20.57
N THR A 254 3.21 16.72 -20.04
CA THR A 254 3.08 15.35 -19.52
C THR A 254 3.34 15.23 -18.02
N LEU A 255 3.69 16.33 -17.34
CA LEU A 255 3.90 16.34 -15.89
C LEU A 255 2.69 15.77 -15.09
N GLY A 256 1.47 15.90 -15.62
CA GLY A 256 0.27 15.27 -15.04
C GLY A 256 0.25 13.74 -15.07
N TRP A 257 1.06 13.12 -15.92
CA TRP A 257 1.13 11.67 -16.10
C TRP A 257 2.17 11.00 -15.19
N VAL A 258 2.95 11.80 -14.45
CA VAL A 258 3.98 11.25 -13.55
C VAL A 258 3.33 10.31 -12.53
N PRO A 259 3.86 9.09 -12.34
CA PRO A 259 3.27 8.08 -11.46
C PRO A 259 3.06 8.54 -10.02
N VAL A 260 3.93 9.42 -9.50
CA VAL A 260 3.82 9.98 -8.14
C VAL A 260 2.48 10.66 -7.86
N ARG A 261 1.76 11.16 -8.90
CA ARG A 261 0.42 11.74 -8.73
C ARG A 261 -0.68 10.71 -8.52
N HIS A 262 -0.44 9.49 -8.99
CA HIS A 262 -1.41 8.41 -9.03
C HIS A 262 -1.08 7.33 -8.00
N HIS A 263 0.15 7.33 -7.50
CA HIS A 263 0.68 6.36 -6.56
C HIS A 263 1.44 7.03 -5.41
N ASN A 264 0.95 6.87 -4.18
CA ASN A 264 1.48 7.57 -3.00
C ASN A 264 2.50 6.75 -2.21
N LEU A 265 2.90 5.57 -2.70
CA LEU A 265 3.76 4.62 -1.99
C LEU A 265 5.01 4.25 -2.78
N SER A 266 5.58 5.19 -3.52
CA SER A 266 6.91 5.02 -4.11
C SER A 266 7.97 5.28 -3.02
N TYR A 267 8.70 4.23 -2.65
CA TYR A 267 9.76 4.26 -1.63
C TYR A 267 11.14 4.63 -2.18
N LEU A 268 11.31 4.50 -3.49
CA LEU A 268 12.53 4.84 -4.18
C LEU A 268 12.32 6.14 -4.98
N PRO A 269 13.33 7.02 -5.04
CA PRO A 269 13.22 8.30 -5.72
C PRO A 269 13.15 8.12 -7.24
N HIS A 270 12.21 8.80 -7.90
CA HIS A 270 12.15 8.78 -9.37
C HIS A 270 13.29 9.62 -9.97
N PRO A 271 14.19 9.02 -10.78
CA PRO A 271 15.45 9.67 -11.18
C PRO A 271 15.26 10.90 -12.06
N PHE A 272 14.18 10.99 -12.83
CA PHE A 272 13.93 12.07 -13.79
C PHE A 272 12.99 13.16 -13.26
N LEU A 273 12.33 12.92 -12.12
CA LEU A 273 11.24 13.77 -11.64
C LEU A 273 11.70 15.20 -11.32
N GLY A 274 12.84 15.36 -10.66
CA GLY A 274 13.38 16.70 -10.35
C GLY A 274 13.66 17.53 -11.61
N ARG A 275 14.18 16.89 -12.68
CA ARG A 275 14.43 17.55 -13.97
C ARG A 275 13.13 17.88 -14.70
N HIS A 276 12.11 17.03 -14.59
CA HIS A 276 10.80 17.26 -15.18
C HIS A 276 10.08 18.45 -14.51
N LEU A 277 10.12 18.54 -13.18
CA LEU A 277 9.60 19.70 -12.43
C LEU A 277 10.31 21.00 -12.83
N ALA A 278 11.65 20.97 -12.94
CA ALA A 278 12.43 22.12 -13.36
C ALA A 278 12.13 22.59 -14.80
N LEU A 279 11.76 21.66 -15.69
CA LEU A 279 11.34 21.99 -17.04
C LEU A 279 9.97 22.69 -17.06
N ALA A 280 9.03 22.22 -16.23
CA ALA A 280 7.66 22.75 -16.21
C ALA A 280 7.50 24.03 -15.39
N VAL A 281 8.35 24.31 -14.39
CA VAL A 281 8.11 25.37 -13.38
C VAL A 281 7.83 26.76 -13.95
N ARG A 282 8.53 27.17 -15.02
CA ARG A 282 8.36 28.51 -15.61
C ARG A 282 7.04 28.65 -16.37
N SER A 283 6.53 27.55 -16.91
CA SER A 283 5.32 27.55 -17.75
C SER A 283 4.06 27.20 -16.96
N ARG A 284 4.17 26.28 -15.99
CA ARG A 284 3.03 25.64 -15.31
C ARG A 284 3.33 25.44 -13.80
N PRO A 285 3.50 26.53 -13.03
CA PRO A 285 3.84 26.43 -11.61
C PRO A 285 2.78 25.71 -10.78
N ALA A 286 1.48 25.86 -11.11
CA ALA A 286 0.40 25.18 -10.41
C ALA A 286 0.47 23.64 -10.54
N GLU A 287 0.84 23.13 -11.70
CA GLU A 287 1.02 21.68 -11.90
C GLU A 287 2.25 21.16 -11.16
N VAL A 288 3.34 21.93 -11.15
CA VAL A 288 4.54 21.63 -10.37
C VAL A 288 4.20 21.53 -8.89
N LEU A 289 3.41 22.45 -8.35
CA LEU A 289 2.98 22.40 -6.95
C LEU A 289 2.06 21.22 -6.65
N ALA A 290 1.14 20.87 -7.55
CA ALA A 290 0.31 19.68 -7.39
C ALA A 290 1.15 18.39 -7.37
N VAL A 291 2.21 18.31 -8.17
CA VAL A 291 3.14 17.17 -8.18
C VAL A 291 4.05 17.20 -6.95
N ALA A 292 4.50 18.37 -6.51
CA ALA A 292 5.31 18.52 -5.31
C ALA A 292 4.54 18.14 -4.03
N ASP A 293 3.27 18.52 -3.91
CA ASP A 293 2.37 18.06 -2.84
C ASP A 293 2.21 16.52 -2.86
N ALA A 294 2.07 15.93 -4.05
CA ALA A 294 2.06 14.47 -4.19
C ALA A 294 3.39 13.82 -3.75
N CYS A 295 4.53 14.46 -4.04
CA CYS A 295 5.85 14.01 -3.59
C CYS A 295 5.98 14.03 -2.05
N LEU A 296 5.39 15.02 -1.37
CA LEU A 296 5.38 15.08 0.09
C LEU A 296 4.62 13.92 0.74
N ARG A 297 3.69 13.29 0.01
CA ARG A 297 2.94 12.11 0.45
C ARG A 297 3.65 10.79 0.14
N SER A 298 4.68 10.81 -0.69
CA SER A 298 5.41 9.62 -1.16
C SER A 298 6.80 9.55 -0.49
N PRO A 299 7.07 8.56 0.37
CA PRO A 299 8.30 8.51 1.18
C PRO A 299 9.61 8.69 0.41
N GLY A 300 9.73 8.04 -0.76
CA GLY A 300 10.94 8.11 -1.59
C GLY A 300 11.13 9.42 -2.35
N ASN A 301 10.09 10.26 -2.47
CA ASN A 301 10.10 11.46 -3.30
C ASN A 301 10.00 12.76 -2.49
N ILE A 302 9.89 12.70 -1.16
CA ILE A 302 9.76 13.88 -0.28
C ILE A 302 10.85 14.91 -0.57
N LEU A 303 12.11 14.48 -0.64
CA LEU A 303 13.26 15.36 -0.88
C LEU A 303 13.23 16.02 -2.26
N VAL A 304 12.53 15.43 -3.23
CA VAL A 304 12.37 15.99 -4.59
C VAL A 304 11.30 17.08 -4.59
N GLY A 305 10.20 16.88 -3.87
CA GLY A 305 9.08 17.83 -3.81
C GLY A 305 9.30 19.01 -2.87
N TRP A 306 9.99 18.79 -1.74
CA TRP A 306 10.15 19.77 -0.67
C TRP A 306 10.67 21.14 -1.12
N PRO A 307 11.74 21.25 -1.94
CA PRO A 307 12.26 22.55 -2.37
C PRO A 307 11.23 23.40 -3.12
N TRP A 308 10.36 22.78 -3.92
CA TRP A 308 9.34 23.49 -4.71
C TRP A 308 8.22 24.06 -3.84
N VAL A 309 7.83 23.33 -2.80
CA VAL A 309 6.81 23.79 -1.84
C VAL A 309 7.36 24.94 -1.00
N VAL A 310 8.60 24.81 -0.50
CA VAL A 310 9.25 25.89 0.26
C VAL A 310 9.36 27.16 -0.58
N GLN A 311 9.83 27.05 -1.82
CA GLN A 311 9.93 28.19 -2.73
C GLN A 311 8.58 28.87 -2.98
N ALA A 312 7.49 28.10 -3.12
CA ALA A 312 6.16 28.67 -3.30
C ALA A 312 5.65 29.37 -2.02
N LEU A 313 5.88 28.79 -0.85
CA LEU A 313 5.54 29.41 0.43
C LEU A 313 6.32 30.72 0.66
N GLU A 314 7.60 30.74 0.34
CA GLU A 314 8.45 31.94 0.39
C GLU A 314 7.93 33.02 -0.56
N SER A 315 7.58 32.65 -1.80
CA SER A 315 7.01 33.58 -2.79
C SER A 315 5.65 34.14 -2.38
N ALA A 316 4.83 33.34 -1.68
CA ALA A 316 3.52 33.77 -1.16
C ALA A 316 3.64 34.65 0.11
N SER A 317 4.76 34.52 0.84
CA SER A 317 5.03 35.28 2.07
C SER A 317 5.77 36.59 1.81
N ALA A 318 6.26 36.82 0.58
CA ALA A 318 6.88 38.08 0.19
C ALA A 318 5.82 39.20 0.17
N PRO A 319 6.05 40.34 0.85
CA PRO A 319 5.12 41.47 0.83
C PRO A 319 4.95 41.98 -0.60
N ALA A 320 3.71 42.34 -0.94
CA ALA A 320 3.34 42.93 -2.22
C ALA A 320 3.86 44.39 -2.33
N ASP A 321 5.18 44.58 -2.25
CA ASP A 321 5.80 45.89 -2.43
C ASP A 321 6.05 46.13 -3.92
N GLY A 322 5.10 46.83 -4.53
CA GLY A 322 5.20 47.27 -5.92
C GLY A 322 4.01 48.08 -6.46
N GLY A 323 3.07 48.49 -5.60
CA GLY A 323 2.07 49.49 -5.96
C GLY A 323 2.76 50.84 -6.18
N ALA A 324 3.13 51.11 -7.43
CA ALA A 324 3.61 52.40 -7.88
C ALA A 324 2.59 53.49 -7.48
N ALA A 325 2.97 54.34 -6.52
CA ALA A 325 2.32 55.62 -6.34
C ALA A 325 2.58 56.46 -7.60
N PRO A 326 1.55 57.01 -8.26
CA PRO A 326 1.79 57.92 -9.38
C PRO A 326 2.45 59.17 -8.82
N ARG A 327 3.63 59.51 -9.35
CA ARG A 327 4.17 60.86 -9.23
C ARG A 327 3.33 61.76 -10.13
N GLY A 328 2.43 62.51 -9.51
CA GLY A 328 1.70 63.64 -10.07
C GLY A 328 1.55 64.69 -8.98
#